data_AF-A0A7V1BWS3-F1
#
_entry.id   AF-A0A7V1BWS3-F1
#
_cell.length_a   1.000
_cell.length_b   1.000
_cell.length_c   1.000
_cell.angle_alpha   90.00
_cell.angle_beta   90.00
_cell.angle_gamma   90.00
#
_symmetry.space_group_name_H-M   'P 1'
#
loop_
_entity.id
_entity.type
_entity.pdbx_description
1 polymer ?
#
loop_
_entity_poly.entity_id
_entity_poly.type
_entity_poly.pdbx_seq_one_letter_code
_entity_poly.pdbx_strand_id
1 'polypeptide(L)' 'MNNEELAGQLKSQSTWRLFFLTIITLGIYSAHYIYRQTKIMNHSLNGGHKISEDLVKFIFVFSYVTAIITIPYLFA' A
#
# COMPACT_ATOMS: atom_id res chain seq x y z
N MET A 1 -35.80 10.26 -6.15
CA MET A 1 -34.80 9.27 -5.71
C MET A 1 -35.34 8.60 -4.46
N ASN A 2 -35.48 7.26 -4.48
CA ASN A 2 -36.04 6.51 -3.36
C ASN A 2 -34.98 6.32 -2.25
N ASN A 3 -35.40 6.22 -1.00
CA ASN A 3 -34.52 6.01 0.15
C ASN A 3 -33.66 4.73 0.02
N GLU A 4 -34.20 3.69 -0.63
CA GLU A 4 -33.47 2.44 -0.91
C GLU A 4 -32.33 2.64 -1.92
N GLU A 5 -32.55 3.46 -2.95
CA GLU A 5 -31.51 3.80 -3.95
C GLU A 5 -30.39 4.63 -3.32
N LEU A 6 -30.75 5.61 -2.47
CA LEU A 6 -29.80 6.42 -1.73
C LEU A 6 -28.95 5.56 -0.79
N ALA A 7 -29.58 4.66 -0.03
CA ALA A 7 -28.87 3.74 0.86
C ALA A 7 -27.93 2.80 0.08
N GLY A 8 -28.36 2.31 -1.09
CA GLY A 8 -27.54 1.50 -1.99
C GLY A 8 -26.31 2.24 -2.50
N GLN A 9 -26.46 3.49 -2.93
CA GLN A 9 -25.36 4.34 -3.40
C GLN A 9 -24.36 4.65 -2.28
N LEU A 10 -24.83 5.07 -1.11
CA LEU A 10 -23.99 5.36 0.05
C LEU A 10 -23.20 4.12 0.50
N LYS A 11 -23.84 2.94 0.51
CA LYS A 11 -23.20 1.68 0.90
C LYS A 11 -22.15 1.22 -0.11
N SER A 12 -22.45 1.30 -1.41
CA SER A 12 -21.51 0.93 -2.48
C SER A 12 -20.29 1.85 -2.49
N GLN A 13 -20.52 3.17 -2.42
CA GLN A 13 -19.46 4.16 -2.34
C GLN A 13 -18.56 3.95 -1.11
N SER A 14 -19.15 3.63 0.04
CA SER A 14 -18.41 3.33 1.27
C SER A 14 -17.58 2.04 1.15
N THR A 15 -18.14 0.98 0.55
CA THR A 15 -17.46 -0.32 0.43
C THR A 15 -16.25 -0.25 -0.50
N TRP A 16 -16.37 0.42 -1.66
CA TRP A 16 -15.23 0.60 -2.57
C TRP A 16 -14.11 1.43 -1.94
N ARG A 17 -14.47 2.52 -1.23
CA ARG A 17 -13.49 3.33 -0.49
C ARG A 17 -12.73 2.50 0.55
N LEU A 18 -13.44 1.71 1.36
CA LEU A 18 -12.83 0.84 2.35
C LEU A 18 -11.96 -0.26 1.73
N PHE A 19 -12.38 -0.81 0.60
CA PHE A 19 -11.60 -1.80 -0.14
C PHE A 19 -10.26 -1.21 -0.63
N PHE A 20 -10.28 -0.04 -1.26
CA PHE A 20 -9.04 0.62 -1.70
C PHE A 20 -8.15 1.05 -0.54
N LEU A 21 -8.71 1.55 0.55
CA LEU A 21 -7.94 1.85 1.77
C LEU A 21 -7.24 0.61 2.33
N THR A 22 -7.90 -0.55 2.29
CA THR A 22 -7.32 -1.83 2.71
C THR A 22 -6.14 -2.20 1.81
N ILE A 23 -6.29 -2.07 0.48
CA ILE A 23 -5.21 -2.33 -0.48
C ILE A 23 -4.01 -1.41 -0.21
N ILE A 24 -4.24 -0.11 -0.04
CA ILE A 24 -3.16 0.86 0.24
C ILE A 24 -2.45 0.52 1.55
N THR A 25 -3.22 0.20 2.59
CA THR A 25 -2.68 -0.16 3.91
C THR A 25 -1.81 -1.41 3.82
N LEU A 26 -2.29 -2.47 3.16
CA LEU A 26 -1.53 -3.69 2.94
C LEU A 26 -0.29 -3.44 2.08
N GLY A 27 -0.39 -2.60 1.04
CA GLY A 27 0.74 -2.22 0.19
C GLY A 27 1.87 -1.53 0.96
N ILE A 28 1.55 -0.54 1.78
CA ILE A 28 2.54 0.15 2.65
C ILE A 28 3.14 -0.83 3.65
N TYR A 29 2.31 -1.66 4.28
CA TYR A 29 2.78 -2.67 5.23
C TYR A 29 3.73 -3.67 4.57
N SER A 30 3.40 -4.17 3.38
CA SER A 30 4.26 -5.06 2.60
C SER A 30 5.59 -4.41 2.26
N ALA A 31 5.59 -3.12 1.87
CA ALA A 31 6.83 -2.40 1.59
C ALA A 31 7.73 -2.28 2.83
N HIS A 32 7.16 -1.98 4.00
CA HIS A 32 7.86 -2.01 5.30
C HIS A 32 8.45 -3.39 5.61
N TYR A 33 7.63 -4.43 5.42
CA TYR A 33 8.04 -5.81 5.67
C TYR A 33 9.20 -6.22 4.76
N ILE A 34 9.12 -5.94 3.46
CA ILE A 34 10.18 -6.23 2.49
C ILE A 34 11.47 -5.50 2.88
N TYR A 35 11.39 -4.21 3.23
CA TYR A 35 12.55 -3.44 3.67
C TYR A 35 13.22 -4.04 4.90
N ARG A 36 12.43 -4.39 5.93
CA ARG A 36 12.93 -5.01 7.16
C ARG A 36 13.57 -6.38 6.88
N GLN A 37 12.88 -7.26 6.14
CA GLN A 37 13.37 -8.61 5.86
C GLN A 37 14.63 -8.58 5.00
N THR A 38 14.68 -7.69 4.01
CA THR A 38 15.88 -7.49 3.19
C THR A 38 17.09 -7.15 4.05
N LYS A 39 16.94 -6.21 5.00
CA LYS A 39 18.03 -5.84 5.92
C LYS A 39 18.50 -7.01 6.79
N ILE A 40 17.55 -7.81 7.30
CA ILE A 40 17.86 -9.00 8.11
C ILE A 40 18.60 -10.05 7.28
N MET A 41 18.13 -10.33 6.06
CA MET A 41 18.75 -11.29 5.16
C MET A 41 20.15 -10.85 4.71
N ASN A 42 20.30 -9.59 4.28
CA ASN A 42 21.58 -9.05 3.83
C ASN A 42 22.66 -9.03 4.92
N HIS A 43 22.26 -9.01 6.19
CA HIS A 43 23.19 -9.13 7.32
C HIS A 43 23.82 -10.54 7.38
N SER A 44 23.09 -11.57 6.96
CA SER A 44 23.52 -12.98 7.02
C SER A 44 24.09 -13.51 5.69
N LEU A 45 23.93 -12.77 4.59
CA LEU A 45 24.35 -13.19 3.25
C LEU A 45 25.70 -12.58 2.85
N ASN A 46 26.58 -13.42 2.30
CA ASN A 46 27.84 -12.99 1.68
C ASN A 46 27.55 -12.21 0.38
N GLY A 47 28.36 -11.18 0.10
CA GLY A 47 28.07 -10.08 -0.83
C GLY A 47 27.50 -10.43 -2.21
N GLY A 48 27.80 -11.61 -2.76
CA GLY A 48 27.29 -12.05 -4.07
C GLY A 48 25.80 -12.43 -4.10
N HIS A 49 25.16 -12.65 -2.95
CA HIS A 49 23.74 -13.05 -2.86
C HIS A 49 22.85 -12.00 -2.19
N LYS A 50 23.39 -10.81 -1.90
CA LYS A 50 22.63 -9.75 -1.23
C LYS A 50 21.52 -9.24 -2.15
N ILE A 51 20.35 -9.04 -1.57
CA ILE A 51 19.26 -8.34 -2.23
C ILE A 51 19.64 -6.86 -2.36
N SER A 52 19.30 -6.24 -3.50
CA SER A 52 19.57 -4.82 -3.74
C SER A 52 18.83 -3.94 -2.73
N GLU A 53 19.58 -3.25 -1.87
CA GLU A 53 19.02 -2.32 -0.88
C GLU A 53 18.39 -1.09 -1.56
N ASP A 54 18.98 -0.63 -2.67
CA ASP A 54 18.48 0.51 -3.43
C ASP A 54 17.10 0.22 -4.05
N LEU A 55 16.93 -0.96 -4.64
CA LEU A 55 15.64 -1.38 -5.19
C LEU A 55 14.56 -1.43 -4.09
N VAL A 56 14.90 -2.00 -2.94
CA VAL A 56 13.96 -2.15 -1.83
C VAL A 56 13.61 -0.80 -1.21
N LYS A 57 14.60 0.10 -1.08
CA LYS A 57 14.37 1.48 -0.64
C LYS A 57 13.51 2.26 -1.65
N PHE A 58 13.70 2.04 -2.95
CA PHE A 58 12.84 2.61 -3.99
C PHE A 58 11.40 2.13 -3.84
N ILE A 59 11.16 0.82 -3.72
CA ILE A 59 9.81 0.25 -3.49
C ILE A 59 9.17 0.87 -2.23
N PHE A 60 9.96 0.99 -1.16
CA PHE A 60 9.50 1.60 0.09
C PHE A 60 9.01 3.04 -0.11
N VAL A 61 9.85 3.92 -0.66
CA VAL A 61 9.49 5.32 -0.90
C VAL A 61 8.34 5.44 -1.91
N PHE A 62 8.37 4.64 -2.97
CA PHE A 62 7.34 4.64 -4.01
C PHE A 62 5.96 4.25 -3.45
N SER A 63 5.90 3.32 -2.50
CA SER A 63 4.64 2.93 -1.84
C SER A 63 3.99 4.12 -1.11
N TYR A 64 4.79 4.96 -0.45
CA TYR A 64 4.32 6.16 0.24
C TYR A 64 3.89 7.26 -0.73
N VAL A 65 4.69 7.54 -1.77
CA VAL A 65 4.34 8.53 -2.79
C VAL A 65 3.02 8.17 -3.46
N THR A 66 2.85 6.89 -3.82
CA THR A 66 1.61 6.38 -4.41
C THR A 66 0.43 6.55 -3.46
N ALA A 67 0.59 6.24 -2.17
CA ALA A 67 -0.47 6.42 -1.18
C ALA A 67 -0.87 7.89 -1.01
N ILE A 68 0.11 8.81 -0.91
CA ILE A 68 -0.13 10.25 -0.77
C ILE A 68 -0.91 10.79 -1.97
N ILE A 69 -0.60 10.32 -3.17
CA ILE A 69 -1.32 10.73 -4.39
C ILE A 69 -2.71 10.10 -4.43
N THR A 70 -2.85 8.81 -4.11
CA THR A 70 -4.09 8.04 -4.32
C THR A 70 -5.16 8.34 -3.27
N ILE A 71 -4.78 8.56 -2.00
CA ILE A 71 -5.73 8.79 -0.90
C ILE A 71 -6.66 9.99 -1.19
N PRO A 72 -6.17 11.18 -1.60
CA PRO A 72 -7.04 12.30 -1.96
C PRO A 72 -8.11 11.96 -3.01
N TYR A 73 -7.77 11.17 -4.05
CA TYR A 73 -8.73 10.78 -5.09
C TYR A 73 -9.81 9.82 -4.59
N LEU A 74 -9.59 9.10 -3.48
CA LEU A 74 -10.63 8.25 -2.88
C LEU A 74 -11.70 9.06 -2.13
N PHE A 75 -11.35 10.27 -1.70
CA PHE A 75 -12.21 11.15 -0.90
C PHE A 75 -12.71 12.39 -1.65
N ALA A 76 -12.14 12.70 -2.82
CA ALA A 76 -12.71 13.62 -3.80
C ALA A 76 -14.04 13.06 -4.35
#